data_AF-A0A523K182-F1
#
_entry.id   AF-A0A523K182-F1
#
_cell.length_a   1.000
_cell.length_b   1.000
_cell.length_c   1.000
_cell.angle_alpha   90.00
_cell.angle_beta   90.00
_cell.angle_gamma   90.00
#
_symmetry.space_group_name_H-M   'P 1'
#
loop_
_entity.id
_entity.type
_entity.pdbx_description
1 polymer ?
#
loop_
_entity_poly.entity_id
_entity_poly.type
_entity_poly.pdbx_seq_one_letter_code
_entity_poly.pdbx_strand_id
1 'polypeptide(L)' 'MSTGNFENWAGTITDIGPIYPFVGSEVFMFILGLVFWIWWHVVQTKRENKTYEEEVKRFGDADALTKIINGETPEDV' A
#
# COMPACT_ATOMS: atom_id res chain seq x y z
N MET A 1 18.35 -18.58 30.39
CA MET A 1 17.05 -17.91 30.29
C MET A 1 16.11 -18.83 29.53
N SER A 2 14.99 -19.22 30.15
CA SER A 2 13.91 -19.96 29.47
C SER A 2 13.04 -18.95 28.74
N THR A 3 12.92 -19.07 27.41
CA THR A 3 12.07 -18.22 26.56
C THR A 3 10.62 -18.72 26.48
N GLY A 4 10.30 -19.82 27.17
CA GLY A 4 8.95 -20.41 27.21
C GLY A 4 8.45 -20.58 28.64
N ASN A 5 7.15 -20.34 28.84
CA ASN A 5 6.44 -20.45 30.12
C ASN A 5 6.14 -21.91 30.53
N PHE A 6 6.86 -22.90 30.00
CA PHE A 6 6.58 -24.31 30.22
C PHE A 6 7.86 -25.15 30.25
N GLU A 7 7.90 -26.12 31.16
CA GLU A 7 9.07 -26.97 31.44
C GLU A 7 9.05 -28.28 30.62
N ASN A 8 7.90 -28.70 30.10
CA ASN A 8 7.75 -29.97 29.36
C ASN A 8 6.60 -29.91 28.32
N TRP A 9 6.80 -30.54 27.17
CA TRP A 9 5.83 -30.71 26.07
C TRP A 9 4.88 -31.91 26.23
N ALA A 10 4.94 -32.63 27.35
CA ALA A 10 4.12 -33.80 27.63
C ALA A 10 2.70 -33.49 28.15
N GLY A 11 2.30 -32.21 28.22
CA GLY A 11 0.95 -31.79 28.59
C GLY A 11 -0.03 -31.75 27.41
N THR A 12 -1.33 -31.57 27.70
CA THR A 12 -2.35 -31.37 26.67
C THR A 12 -2.12 -30.04 25.97
N ILE A 13 -1.92 -30.04 24.64
CA ILE A 13 -1.62 -28.83 23.86
C ILE A 13 -2.70 -27.76 24.02
N THR A 14 -3.95 -28.15 24.28
CA THR A 14 -5.07 -27.23 24.56
C THR A 14 -4.90 -26.39 25.82
N ASP A 15 -4.10 -26.84 26.78
CA ASP A 15 -3.83 -26.08 28.02
C ASP A 15 -2.70 -25.07 27.83
N ILE A 16 -1.95 -25.19 26.72
CA ILE A 16 -0.89 -24.28 26.36
C ILE A 16 -1.51 -23.14 25.56
N GLY A 17 -1.70 -21.99 26.21
CA GLY A 17 -2.24 -20.77 25.60
C GLY A 17 -1.36 -20.23 24.46
N PRO A 18 -1.71 -19.08 23.87
CA PRO A 18 -1.04 -18.55 22.68
C PRO A 18 0.48 -18.39 22.87
N ILE A 19 1.27 -18.99 21.96
CA ILE A 19 2.74 -19.02 22.03
C ILE A 19 3.36 -18.17 20.92
N TYR A 20 3.24 -16.85 21.03
CA TYR A 20 3.92 -15.90 20.15
C TYR A 20 3.93 -14.53 20.82
N PRO A 21 4.82 -13.59 20.44
CA PRO A 21 4.83 -12.26 21.05
C PRO A 21 3.57 -11.46 20.67
N PHE A 22 3.17 -10.53 21.54
CA PHE A 22 2.06 -9.57 21.31
C PHE A 22 0.63 -10.15 21.33
N VAL A 23 0.43 -11.30 21.99
CA VAL A 23 -0.90 -11.87 22.27
C VAL A 23 -1.81 -10.83 22.92
N GLY A 24 -3.05 -10.73 22.44
CA GLY A 24 -4.07 -9.79 22.91
C GLY A 24 -3.99 -8.39 22.27
N SER A 25 -2.95 -8.11 21.46
CA SER A 25 -2.83 -6.85 20.70
C SER A 25 -3.13 -7.02 19.21
N GLU A 26 -3.59 -8.18 18.78
CA GLU A 26 -3.80 -8.53 17.37
C GLU A 26 -4.79 -7.56 16.72
N VAL A 27 -5.90 -7.26 17.40
CA VAL A 27 -6.93 -6.33 16.90
C VAL A 27 -6.39 -4.91 16.79
N PHE A 28 -5.58 -4.48 17.75
CA PHE A 28 -4.96 -3.15 17.71
C PHE A 28 -4.00 -3.02 16.53
N MET A 29 -3.10 -4.00 16.37
CA MET A 29 -2.16 -4.02 15.24
C MET A 29 -2.88 -4.10 13.90
N PHE A 30 -3.96 -4.89 13.82
CA PHE A 30 -4.80 -4.97 12.64
C PHE A 30 -5.42 -3.61 12.30
N ILE A 31 -6.00 -2.90 13.27
CA ILE A 31 -6.58 -1.57 13.06
C ILE A 31 -5.51 -0.57 12.59
N LEU A 32 -4.33 -0.57 13.21
CA LEU A 32 -3.24 0.30 12.78
C LEU A 32 -2.80 0.02 11.34
N GLY A 33 -2.63 -1.25 10.99
CA GLY A 33 -2.31 -1.66 9.63
C GLY A 33 -3.39 -1.26 8.63
N LEU A 34 -4.66 -1.44 8.99
CA LEU A 34 -5.81 -1.08 8.15
C LEU A 34 -5.89 0.43 7.91
N VAL A 35 -5.72 1.24 8.96
CA VAL A 35 -5.73 2.71 8.84
C VAL A 35 -4.57 3.18 7.97
N PHE A 36 -3.37 2.65 8.19
CA PHE A 36 -2.21 2.97 7.35
C PHE A 36 -2.44 2.59 5.88
N TRP A 37 -2.99 1.40 5.63
CA TRP A 37 -3.28 0.91 4.29
C TRP A 37 -4.29 1.80 3.55
N ILE A 38 -5.40 2.16 4.20
CA ILE A 38 -6.40 3.06 3.60
C ILE A 38 -5.80 4.44 3.32
N TRP A 39 -5.08 5.00 4.30
CA TRP A 39 -4.43 6.29 4.14
C TRP A 39 -3.43 6.29 2.96
N TRP A 40 -2.64 5.22 2.83
CA TRP A 40 -1.70 5.06 1.73
C TRP A 40 -2.39 5.08 0.37
N HIS A 41 -3.48 4.31 0.21
CA HIS A 41 -4.24 4.29 -1.05
C HIS A 41 -4.81 5.65 -1.42
N VAL A 42 -5.37 6.38 -0.44
CA VAL A 42 -5.89 7.74 -0.68
C VAL A 42 -4.79 8.68 -1.17
N VAL A 43 -3.60 8.61 -0.57
CA VAL A 43 -2.46 9.43 -0.99
C VAL A 43 -1.94 9.02 -2.37
N GLN A 44 -1.86 7.73 -2.65
CA GLN A 44 -1.43 7.20 -3.94
C GLN A 44 -2.38 7.66 -5.06
N THR A 45 -3.69 7.44 -4.91
CA THR A 45 -4.69 7.87 -5.91
C THR A 45 -4.66 9.39 -6.12
N LYS A 46 -4.49 10.18 -5.06
CA LYS A 46 -4.39 11.65 -5.20
C LYS A 46 -3.16 12.08 -6.00
N ARG A 47 -2.04 11.38 -5.84
CA ARG A 47 -0.81 11.66 -6.61
C ARG A 47 -0.97 11.26 -8.06
N GLU A 48 -1.51 10.06 -8.32
CA GLU A 48 -1.77 9.56 -9.67
C GLU A 48 -2.75 10.47 -10.43
N ASN A 49 -3.86 10.89 -9.80
CA ASN A 49 -4.83 11.79 -10.43
C ASN A 49 -4.21 13.13 -10.85
N LYS A 50 -3.31 13.69 -10.05
CA LYS A 50 -2.64 14.95 -10.40
C LYS A 50 -1.79 14.78 -11.66
N THR A 51 -1.02 13.70 -11.75
CA THR A 51 -0.21 13.40 -12.93
C THR A 51 -1.08 13.16 -14.15
N TYR A 52 -2.18 12.41 -14.01
CA TYR A 52 -3.11 12.17 -15.11
C TYR A 52 -3.80 13.46 -15.59
N GLU A 53 -4.17 14.39 -14.70
CA GLU A 53 -4.71 15.69 -15.14
C GLU A 53 -3.71 16.52 -15.95
N GLU A 54 -2.43 16.48 -15.57
CA GLU A 54 -1.36 17.16 -16.31
C GLU A 54 -1.12 16.51 -17.68
N GLU A 55 -1.14 15.18 -17.76
CA GLU A 55 -1.00 14.43 -19.02
C GLU A 55 -2.22 14.62 -19.94
N VAL A 56 -3.44 14.59 -19.42
CA VAL A 56 -4.65 14.86 -20.19
C VAL A 56 -4.65 16.28 -20.73
N LYS A 57 -4.13 17.27 -19.98
CA LYS A 57 -3.97 18.63 -20.52
C LYS A 57 -2.90 18.73 -21.61
N ARG A 58 -1.84 17.93 -21.52
CA ARG A 58 -0.71 17.98 -22.48
C ARG A 58 -0.94 17.16 -23.74
N PHE A 59 -1.73 16.09 -23.65
CA PHE A 59 -1.92 15.10 -24.70
C PHE A 59 -3.39 14.78 -25.00
N GLY A 60 -4.35 15.36 -24.29
CA GLY A 60 -5.78 15.09 -24.52
C GLY A 60 -6.40 15.87 -25.67
N ASP A 61 -5.68 16.84 -26.25
CA ASP A 61 -6.14 17.58 -27.41
C ASP A 61 -5.89 16.76 -28.69
N ALA A 62 -6.94 16.54 -29.50
CA ALA A 62 -6.88 15.70 -30.69
C ALA A 62 -5.86 16.22 -31.72
N ASP A 63 -5.66 17.54 -31.75
CA ASP A 63 -4.64 18.19 -32.58
C ASP A 63 -3.22 17.95 -32.04
N ALA A 64 -3.01 17.92 -30.71
CA ALA A 64 -1.72 17.61 -30.11
C ALA A 64 -1.30 16.15 -30.37
N LEU A 65 -2.25 15.21 -30.29
CA LEU A 65 -2.02 13.81 -30.64
C LEU A 65 -1.73 13.62 -32.13
N THR A 66 -2.45 14.33 -33.00
CA THR A 66 -2.23 14.30 -34.45
C THR A 66 -0.85 14.86 -34.82
N LYS A 67 -0.41 15.91 -34.14
CA LYS A 67 0.92 16.52 -34.32
C LYS A 67 2.07 15.58 -33.92
N ILE A 68 1.93 14.87 -32.80
CA ILE A 68 2.90 13.86 -32.34
C ILE A 68 2.92 12.64 -33.28
N ILE A 69 1.75 12.16 -33.72
CA ILE A 69 1.64 11.06 -34.69
C ILE A 69 2.28 11.38 -36.03
N ASN A 70 2.21 12.64 -36.47
CA ASN A 70 2.84 13.11 -37.70
C ASN A 70 4.35 13.40 -37.55
N GLY A 71 4.92 13.26 -36.35
CA GLY A 71 6.36 13.34 -36.12
C GLY A 71 6.93 14.77 -35.98
N GLU A 72 6.09 15.79 -35.77
CA GLU A 72 6.57 17.16 -35.51
C GLU A 72 7.03 17.30 -34.05
N THR A 73 8.35 17.41 -33.84
CA THR A 73 8.94 17.64 -32.52
C THR A 73 8.65 19.07 -32.04
N PRO A 74 8.36 19.29 -30.74
CA PRO A 74 7.92 20.58 -30.21
C PRO A 74 9.04 21.61 -29.99
N GLU A 75 10.05 21.67 -30.86
CA GLU A 75 11.21 22.57 -30.72
C GLU A 75 11.02 23.96 -31.38
N ASP A 76 9.88 24.22 -32.02
CA ASP A 76 9.63 25.46 -32.80
C ASP A 76 8.74 26.51 -32.09
N VAL A 77 8.78 26.62 -30.75
CA VAL A 77 8.16 27.75 -30.02
C VAL A 77 9.11 28.34 -28.98
#